data_AF-A0A6V7JHS0-F1
#
_entry.id   AF-A0A6V7JHS0-F1
#
_cell.length_a   1.000
_cell.length_b   1.000
_cell.length_c   1.000
_cell.angle_alpha   90.00
_cell.angle_beta   90.00
_cell.angle_gamma   90.00
#
_symmetry.space_group_name_H-M   'P 1'
#
loop_
_entity.id
_entity.type
_entity.pdbx_description
1 polymer ?
#
loop_
_entity_poly.entity_id
_entity_poly.type
_entity_poly.pdbx_seq_one_letter_code
_entity_poly.pdbx_strand_id
1 'polypeptide(L)'
;TSVPTQETFQKLLEENAETFYPARTAKALMAHWQLMKQYHLLPDQSLQGLTRGDATQNFSDAEELINDNELMDQKDEVIDTELAIADRKNKRDIRVLENELSRWQVLVDSISGNSRPDFDNQTLAILRGRLVRYLMRSKEITVGRCTKDHNVDVDLTLEGPAWKVSRRQGTIRLRNNGDFFLSSEGKRPIYVDSRPILAGNKIKLNNNSIIE
;
A
#
# COMPACT_ATOMS: atom_id res chain seq x y z
N THR A 1 30.81 49.08 19.56
CA THR A 1 29.58 49.49 20.26
C THR A 1 29.78 49.29 21.74
N SER A 2 29.45 50.25 22.59
CA SER A 2 29.61 50.14 24.05
C SER A 2 28.79 48.97 24.59
N VAL A 3 29.34 48.20 25.53
CA VAL A 3 28.62 47.10 26.20
C VAL A 3 27.52 47.72 27.06
N PRO A 4 26.24 47.31 26.91
CA PRO A 4 25.14 47.86 27.70
C PRO A 4 25.32 47.52 29.18
N THR A 5 25.09 48.51 30.06
CA THR A 5 25.14 48.35 31.52
C THR A 5 23.77 47.93 32.06
N GLN A 6 23.73 47.43 33.30
CA GLN A 6 22.47 47.07 33.95
C GLN A 6 21.46 48.23 34.00
N GLU A 7 21.94 49.47 34.14
CA GLU A 7 21.11 50.69 34.11
C GLU A 7 20.41 50.88 32.76
N THR A 8 21.04 50.46 31.66
CA THR A 8 20.44 50.51 30.33
C THR A 8 19.21 49.60 30.26
N PHE A 9 19.30 48.41 30.84
CA PHE A 9 18.18 47.46 30.90
C PHE A 9 17.10 47.88 31.89
N GLN A 10 17.47 48.57 32.98
CA GLN A 10 16.51 49.13 33.93
C GLN A 10 15.65 50.21 33.26
N LYS A 11 16.29 51.16 32.55
CA LYS A 11 15.60 52.19 31.79
C LYS A 11 14.68 51.61 30.72
N LEU A 12 15.14 50.56 30.02
CA LEU A 12 14.36 49.88 29.00
C LEU A 12 13.10 49.20 29.55
N LEU A 13 13.16 48.63 30.76
CA LEU A 13 12.00 48.07 31.46
C LEU A 13 10.99 49.15 31.85
N GLU A 14 11.47 50.29 32.35
CA GLU A 14 10.62 51.42 32.75
C GLU A 14 9.91 52.05 31.54
N GLU A 15 10.61 52.22 30.42
CA GLU A 15 10.05 52.78 29.18
C GLU A 15 9.04 51.86 28.50
N ASN A 16 9.11 50.54 28.75
CA ASN A 16 8.30 49.53 28.05
C ASN A 16 7.59 48.58 29.02
N ALA A 17 7.09 49.11 30.15
CA ALA A 17 6.51 48.32 31.22
C ALA A 17 5.29 47.47 30.79
N GLU A 18 4.55 47.89 29.76
CA GLU A 18 3.40 47.14 29.23
C GLU A 18 3.80 45.90 28.39
N THR A 19 4.99 45.91 27.81
CA THR A 19 5.48 44.82 26.95
C THR A 19 6.19 43.73 27.76
N PHE A 20 6.86 44.11 28.84
CA PHE A 20 7.60 43.16 29.67
C PHE A 20 6.73 42.54 30.76
N TYR A 21 7.01 41.28 31.10
CA TYR A 21 6.35 40.61 32.21
C TYR A 21 6.62 41.35 33.54
N PRO A 22 5.61 41.58 34.42
CA PRO A 22 5.77 42.43 35.61
C PRO A 22 6.88 42.02 36.59
N ALA A 23 7.25 40.74 36.65
CA ALA A 23 8.35 40.27 37.51
C ALA A 23 9.74 40.30 36.85
N ARG A 24 9.86 40.86 35.63
CA ARG A 24 11.13 40.91 34.91
C ARG A 24 12.06 41.95 35.55
N THR A 25 13.29 41.53 35.87
CA THR A 25 14.32 42.42 36.44
C THR A 25 15.37 42.78 35.40
N ALA A 26 15.99 43.95 35.54
CA ALA A 26 17.08 44.39 34.67
C ALA A 26 18.24 43.38 34.63
N LYS A 27 18.54 42.75 35.78
CA LYS A 27 19.56 41.70 35.88
C LYS A 27 19.21 40.47 35.05
N ALA A 28 17.96 40.02 35.09
CA ALA A 28 17.51 38.87 34.31
C ALA A 28 17.53 39.17 32.79
N LEU A 29 17.17 40.39 32.40
CA LEU A 29 17.19 40.82 31.00
C LEU A 29 18.63 40.92 30.46
N MET A 30 19.54 41.48 31.28
CA MET A 30 20.97 41.53 30.97
C MET A 30 21.57 40.13 30.84
N ALA A 31 21.25 39.21 31.74
CA ALA A 31 21.72 37.82 31.68
C ALA A 31 21.21 37.11 30.41
N HIS A 32 19.95 37.34 30.03
CA HIS A 32 19.39 36.79 28.80
C HIS A 32 20.04 37.37 27.55
N TRP A 33 20.29 38.68 27.53
CA TRP A 33 21.03 39.34 26.44
C TRP A 33 22.46 38.80 26.33
N GLN A 34 23.16 38.59 27.44
CA GLN A 34 24.49 37.96 27.45
C GLN A 34 24.46 36.54 26.91
N LEU A 35 23.42 35.76 27.23
CA LEU A 35 23.22 34.42 26.70
C LEU A 35 23.02 34.45 25.17
N MET A 36 22.16 35.34 24.67
CA MET A 36 21.96 35.51 23.22
C MET A 36 23.25 35.95 22.53
N LYS A 37 24.04 36.81 23.17
CA LYS A 37 25.36 37.21 22.69
C LYS A 37 26.32 36.00 22.64
N GLN A 38 26.33 35.15 23.65
CA GLN A 38 27.18 33.96 23.67
C GLN A 38 26.87 33.01 22.51
N TYR A 39 25.59 32.87 22.15
CA TYR A 39 25.14 31.98 21.07
C TYR A 39 25.05 32.64 19.69
N HIS A 40 25.59 33.86 19.52
CA HIS A 40 25.56 34.59 18.25
C HIS A 40 24.15 34.83 17.70
N LEU A 41 23.17 35.05 18.58
CA LEU A 41 21.75 35.22 18.22
C LEU A 41 21.32 36.68 18.10
N LEU A 42 22.20 37.65 18.40
CA LEU A 42 21.88 39.07 18.28
C LEU A 42 22.11 39.57 16.83
N PRO A 43 21.23 40.44 16.30
CA PRO A 43 21.29 40.88 14.90
C PRO A 43 22.52 41.75 14.56
N ASP A 44 23.16 42.32 15.58
CA ASP A 44 24.40 43.08 15.47
C ASP A 44 25.67 42.20 15.51
N GLN A 45 25.50 40.90 15.75
CA GLN A 45 26.57 39.91 15.63
C GLN A 45 26.65 39.47 14.18
N SER A 46 27.28 40.30 13.34
CA SER A 46 27.67 39.84 12.01
C SER A 46 28.58 38.61 12.17
N LEU A 47 28.22 37.52 11.48
CA LEU A 47 29.06 36.33 11.36
C LEU A 47 30.32 36.71 10.57
N GLN A 48 31.27 37.40 11.22
CA GLN A 48 32.65 37.41 10.78
C GLN A 48 33.10 35.96 10.89
N GLY A 49 33.16 35.32 9.71
CA GLY A 49 33.17 33.88 9.55
C GLY A 49 33.99 33.17 10.62
N LEU A 50 33.33 32.21 11.28
CA LEU A 50 33.90 31.15 12.12
C LEU A 50 35.43 31.22 12.19
N THR A 51 35.93 32.07 13.10
CA THR A 51 37.32 31.96 13.51
C THR A 51 37.41 30.61 14.21
N ARG A 52 37.93 29.62 13.47
CA ARG A 52 38.48 28.34 13.98
C ARG A 52 38.87 28.50 15.45
N GLY A 53 38.13 27.88 16.38
CA GLY A 53 38.58 27.96 17.76
C GLY A 53 37.68 27.47 18.89
N ASP A 54 36.36 27.34 18.72
CA ASP A 54 35.54 26.80 19.82
C ASP A 54 34.54 25.74 19.35
N ALA A 55 34.68 24.58 19.96
CA ALA A 55 34.17 23.28 19.56
C ALA A 55 32.65 23.17 19.75
N THR A 56 31.88 23.56 18.73
CA THR A 56 30.65 22.83 18.46
C THR A 56 31.06 21.58 17.68
N GLN A 57 31.17 20.45 18.37
CA GLN A 57 31.42 19.16 17.72
C GLN A 57 30.37 19.01 16.61
N ASN A 58 30.86 18.85 15.38
CA ASN A 58 29.97 18.59 14.28
C ASN A 58 29.45 17.13 14.41
N PHE A 59 28.31 16.82 13.81
CA PHE A 59 27.73 15.48 13.91
C PHE A 59 28.66 14.36 13.40
N SER A 60 29.55 14.65 12.45
CA SER A 60 30.55 13.71 11.94
C SER A 60 31.64 13.41 12.96
N ASP A 61 32.12 14.42 13.70
CA ASP A 61 33.13 14.25 14.75
C ASP A 61 32.55 13.44 15.93
N ALA A 62 31.26 13.61 16.21
CA ALA A 62 30.56 12.85 17.26
C ALA A 62 30.32 11.39 16.85
N GLU A 63 30.05 11.12 15.58
CA GLU A 63 29.88 9.77 15.04
C GLU A 63 31.20 9.00 15.05
N GLU A 64 32.32 9.63 14.71
CA GLU A 64 33.66 9.02 14.72
C GLU A 64 34.15 8.64 16.14
N LEU A 65 33.55 9.22 17.18
CA LEU A 65 33.83 8.88 18.58
C LEU A 65 33.03 7.67 19.09
N ILE A 66 32.07 7.16 18.32
CA ILE A 66 31.28 5.99 18.71
C ILE A 66 32.14 4.73 18.50
N ASN A 67 32.29 3.94 19.56
CA ASN A 67 32.98 2.65 19.52
C ASN A 67 31.96 1.53 19.25
N ASP A 68 31.95 0.99 18.04
CA ASP A 68 31.04 -0.10 17.65
C ASP A 68 31.16 -1.35 18.56
N ASN A 69 32.30 -1.56 19.21
CA ASN A 69 32.46 -2.66 20.16
C ASN A 69 31.66 -2.48 21.46
N GLU A 70 31.30 -1.24 21.82
CA GLU A 70 30.42 -0.93 22.96
C GLU A 70 28.94 -1.07 22.60
N LEU A 71 28.61 -1.14 21.30
CA LEU A 71 27.26 -1.40 20.79
C LEU A 71 26.94 -2.90 20.66
N MET A 72 27.93 -3.76 20.88
CA MET A 72 27.71 -5.21 20.92
C MET A 72 27.01 -5.56 22.23
N ASP A 73 25.69 -5.72 22.17
CA ASP A 73 24.92 -6.27 23.29
C ASP A 73 25.56 -7.59 23.77
N GLN A 74 25.59 -7.79 25.10
CA GLN A 74 26.00 -9.07 25.65
C GLN A 74 25.08 -10.14 25.09
N LYS A 75 25.66 -11.11 24.38
CA LYS A 75 24.92 -12.18 23.72
C LYS A 75 24.13 -12.96 24.77
N ASP A 76 22.83 -12.71 24.85
CA ASP A 76 21.97 -13.36 25.83
C ASP A 76 21.66 -14.78 25.34
N GLU A 77 22.45 -15.74 25.83
CA GLU A 77 22.32 -17.15 25.48
C GLU A 77 20.91 -17.70 25.78
N VAL A 78 20.20 -17.11 26.74
CA VAL A 78 18.82 -17.51 27.08
C VAL A 78 17.87 -17.10 25.95
N ILE A 79 17.97 -15.86 25.48
CA ILE A 79 17.15 -15.38 24.35
C ILE A 79 17.46 -16.17 23.09
N ASP A 80 18.74 -16.41 22.80
CA ASP A 80 19.16 -17.19 21.63
C ASP A 80 18.59 -18.63 21.66
N THR A 81 18.61 -19.27 22.83
CA THR A 81 18.06 -20.63 22.99
C THR A 81 16.53 -20.65 22.88
N GLU A 82 15.83 -19.67 23.44
CA GLU A 82 14.38 -19.53 23.29
C GLU A 82 13.98 -19.29 21.83
N LEU A 83 14.70 -18.42 21.12
CA LEU A 83 14.48 -18.13 19.70
C LEU A 83 14.66 -19.39 18.84
N ALA A 84 15.69 -20.18 19.13
CA ALA A 84 15.96 -21.43 18.44
C ALA A 84 14.87 -22.49 18.71
N ILE A 85 14.31 -22.54 19.91
CA ILE A 85 13.19 -23.44 20.26
C ILE A 85 11.92 -23.01 19.52
N ALA A 86 11.62 -21.70 19.50
CA ALA A 86 10.48 -21.13 18.80
C ALA A 86 10.57 -21.37 17.28
N ASP A 87 11.74 -21.12 16.67
CA ASP A 87 11.98 -21.38 15.25
C ASP A 87 11.76 -22.85 14.88
N ARG A 88 12.28 -23.78 15.70
CA ARG A 88 12.06 -25.22 15.50
C ARG A 88 10.58 -25.60 15.58
N LYS A 89 9.83 -25.01 16.52
CA LYS A 89 8.39 -25.23 16.66
C LYS A 89 7.64 -24.70 15.44
N ASN A 90 7.90 -23.45 15.05
CA ASN A 90 7.27 -22.81 13.90
C ASN A 90 7.53 -23.59 12.61
N LYS A 91 8.77 -24.04 12.36
CA LYS A 91 9.10 -24.87 11.20
C LYS A 91 8.35 -26.20 11.20
N ARG A 92 8.12 -26.79 12.37
CA ARG A 92 7.32 -28.02 12.50
C ARG A 92 5.86 -27.75 12.16
N ASP A 93 5.29 -26.69 12.72
CA ASP A 93 3.90 -26.32 12.51
C ASP A 93 3.64 -25.98 11.04
N ILE A 94 4.55 -25.24 10.38
CA ILE A 94 4.49 -24.96 8.94
C ILE A 94 4.44 -26.26 8.14
N ARG A 95 5.35 -27.21 8.39
CA ARG A 95 5.36 -28.49 7.65
C ARG A 95 4.10 -29.31 7.88
N VAL A 96 3.54 -29.28 9.08
CA VAL A 96 2.26 -29.96 9.38
C VAL A 96 1.14 -29.30 8.60
N LEU A 97 1.03 -27.98 8.64
CA LEU A 97 0.02 -27.23 7.90
C LEU A 97 0.16 -27.42 6.38
N GLU A 98 1.37 -27.42 5.84
CA GLU A 98 1.63 -27.69 4.41
C GLU A 98 1.20 -29.11 4.01
N ASN A 99 1.45 -30.10 4.86
CA ASN A 99 1.01 -31.49 4.63
C ASN A 99 -0.51 -31.64 4.73
N GLU A 100 -1.13 -30.96 5.70
CA GLU A 100 -2.59 -30.93 5.84
C GLU A 100 -3.26 -30.19 4.67
N LEU A 101 -2.67 -29.08 4.20
CA LEU A 101 -3.17 -28.31 3.06
C LEU A 101 -3.35 -29.19 1.82
N SER A 102 -2.38 -30.07 1.53
CA SER A 102 -2.47 -31.04 0.43
C SER A 102 -3.69 -31.98 0.58
N ARG A 103 -4.01 -32.41 1.80
CA ARG A 103 -5.18 -33.27 2.06
C ARG A 103 -6.49 -32.51 1.94
N TRP A 104 -6.54 -31.28 2.44
CA TRP A 104 -7.71 -30.40 2.31
C TRP A 104 -7.99 -30.07 0.85
N GLN A 105 -6.95 -29.89 0.03
CA GLN A 105 -7.10 -29.62 -1.39
C GLN A 105 -7.80 -30.77 -2.13
N VAL A 106 -7.45 -32.03 -1.84
CA VAL A 106 -8.14 -33.21 -2.40
C VAL A 106 -9.63 -33.26 -2.03
N LEU A 107 -9.97 -32.93 -0.77
CA LEU A 107 -11.35 -32.88 -0.31
C LEU A 107 -12.14 -31.76 -1.03
N VAL A 108 -11.56 -30.57 -1.14
CA VAL A 108 -12.15 -29.44 -1.87
C VAL A 108 -12.34 -29.79 -3.35
N ASP A 109 -11.36 -30.44 -3.98
CA ASP A 109 -11.42 -30.83 -5.39
C ASP A 109 -12.53 -31.86 -5.67
N SER A 110 -12.77 -32.78 -4.72
CA SER A 110 -13.84 -33.79 -4.83
C SER A 110 -15.25 -33.21 -4.69
N ILE A 111 -15.40 -32.12 -3.92
CA ILE A 111 -16.70 -31.47 -3.66
C ILE A 111 -16.99 -30.38 -4.71
N SER A 112 -15.95 -29.72 -5.23
CA SER A 112 -16.08 -28.61 -6.19
C SER A 112 -16.03 -29.02 -7.66
N GLY A 113 -15.61 -30.24 -7.98
CA GLY A 113 -15.45 -30.68 -9.38
C GLY A 113 -14.27 -30.01 -10.11
N ASN A 114 -13.28 -29.50 -9.37
CA ASN A 114 -12.15 -28.74 -9.89
C ASN A 114 -10.95 -29.60 -10.35
N SER A 115 -11.15 -30.89 -10.65
CA SER A 115 -10.08 -31.87 -10.90
C SER A 115 -9.39 -31.77 -12.27
N ARG A 116 -9.18 -30.57 -12.82
CA ARG A 116 -8.27 -30.37 -13.97
C ARG A 116 -7.44 -29.13 -13.67
N PRO A 117 -6.16 -29.05 -14.10
CA PRO A 117 -5.50 -27.74 -14.17
C PRO A 117 -6.44 -26.86 -14.98
N ASP A 118 -7.09 -25.92 -14.31
CA ASP A 118 -8.21 -25.16 -14.85
C ASP A 118 -7.79 -24.43 -16.15
N PHE A 119 -6.49 -24.18 -16.27
CA PHE A 119 -5.84 -23.57 -17.42
C PHE A 119 -4.85 -24.55 -18.05
N ASP A 120 -5.13 -24.98 -19.28
CA ASP A 120 -4.09 -25.47 -20.18
C ASP A 120 -3.35 -24.28 -20.81
N ASN A 121 -2.24 -24.52 -21.52
CA ASN A 121 -1.45 -23.45 -22.16
C ASN A 121 -2.22 -22.65 -23.24
N GLN A 122 -3.47 -22.98 -23.52
CA GLN A 122 -4.31 -22.35 -24.52
C GLN A 122 -5.53 -21.64 -23.92
N THR A 123 -5.79 -21.83 -22.63
CA THR A 123 -6.94 -21.22 -21.94
C THR A 123 -6.50 -19.88 -21.37
N LEU A 124 -7.20 -18.81 -21.74
CA LEU A 124 -6.93 -17.44 -21.32
C LEU A 124 -7.79 -17.04 -20.11
N ALA A 125 -9.04 -17.51 -20.07
CA ALA A 125 -9.98 -17.24 -19.00
C ALA A 125 -11.03 -18.37 -18.93
N ILE A 126 -11.75 -18.45 -17.81
CA ILE A 126 -12.84 -19.42 -17.62
C ILE A 126 -14.07 -18.67 -17.15
N LEU A 127 -15.19 -18.86 -17.82
CA LEU A 127 -16.50 -18.43 -17.36
C LEU A 127 -17.19 -19.63 -16.72
N ARG A 128 -17.50 -19.52 -15.43
CA ARG A 128 -18.21 -20.56 -14.69
C ARG A 128 -19.70 -20.22 -14.64
N GLY A 129 -20.51 -20.99 -15.35
CA GLY A 129 -21.96 -21.00 -15.22
C GLY A 129 -22.42 -21.96 -14.13
N ARG A 130 -23.73 -22.12 -14.01
CA ARG A 130 -24.34 -23.05 -13.05
C ARG A 130 -24.24 -24.49 -13.52
N LEU A 131 -24.43 -24.72 -14.81
CA LEU A 131 -24.42 -26.04 -15.43
C LEU A 131 -23.17 -26.27 -16.28
N VAL A 132 -22.64 -25.21 -16.91
CA VAL A 132 -21.55 -25.32 -17.89
C VAL A 132 -20.38 -24.43 -17.51
N ARG A 133 -19.18 -24.89 -17.85
CA ARG A 133 -17.94 -24.12 -17.78
C ARG A 133 -17.46 -23.82 -19.19
N TYR A 134 -17.22 -22.55 -19.48
CA TYR A 134 -16.76 -22.09 -20.80
C TYR A 134 -15.29 -21.69 -20.73
N LEU A 135 -14.46 -22.28 -21.58
CA LEU A 135 -13.02 -22.00 -21.67
C LEU A 135 -12.78 -20.97 -22.78
N MET A 136 -12.23 -19.81 -22.43
CA MET A 136 -11.84 -18.80 -23.40
C MET A 136 -10.48 -19.17 -23.99
N ARG A 137 -10.45 -19.59 -25.26
CA ARG A 137 -9.20 -19.95 -25.98
C ARG A 137 -8.73 -18.91 -26.99
N SER A 138 -9.60 -17.95 -27.30
CA SER A 138 -9.33 -16.86 -28.24
C SER A 138 -9.29 -15.53 -27.50
N LYS A 139 -8.52 -14.55 -28.01
CA LYS A 139 -8.46 -13.19 -27.44
C LYS A 139 -9.80 -12.46 -27.47
N GLU A 140 -10.72 -12.92 -28.30
CA GLU A 140 -12.07 -12.40 -28.40
C GLU A 140 -13.03 -13.59 -28.45
N ILE A 141 -14.07 -13.55 -27.62
CA ILE A 141 -15.15 -14.54 -27.60
C ILE A 141 -16.50 -13.83 -27.54
N THR A 142 -17.49 -14.46 -28.16
CA THR A 142 -18.88 -13.99 -28.23
C THR A 142 -19.74 -14.72 -27.21
N VAL A 143 -20.60 -13.96 -26.52
CA VAL A 143 -21.53 -14.47 -25.50
C VAL A 143 -22.95 -14.20 -25.97
N GLY A 144 -23.81 -15.22 -25.93
CA GLY A 144 -25.19 -15.05 -26.37
C GLY A 144 -25.98 -16.35 -26.44
N ARG A 145 -26.83 -16.43 -27.45
CA ARG A 145 -27.76 -17.54 -27.67
C ARG A 145 -27.52 -18.16 -29.05
N CYS A 146 -27.09 -19.41 -29.08
CA CYS A 146 -26.95 -20.13 -30.35
C CYS A 146 -28.30 -20.37 -31.03
N THR A 147 -28.28 -20.31 -32.35
CA THR A 147 -29.37 -20.65 -33.27
C THR A 147 -28.80 -21.35 -34.50
N LYS A 148 -29.65 -21.90 -35.37
CA LYS A 148 -29.20 -22.55 -36.61
C LYS A 148 -28.30 -21.65 -37.47
N ASP A 149 -28.58 -20.34 -37.48
CA ASP A 149 -27.88 -19.37 -38.32
C ASP A 149 -26.83 -18.54 -37.56
N HIS A 150 -26.72 -18.72 -36.24
CA HIS A 150 -25.82 -17.91 -35.41
C HIS A 150 -25.21 -18.77 -34.31
N ASN A 151 -23.89 -18.94 -34.39
CA ASN A 151 -23.11 -19.65 -33.39
C ASN A 151 -22.33 -18.62 -32.55
N VAL A 152 -22.21 -18.90 -31.25
CA VAL A 152 -21.43 -18.10 -30.30
C VAL A 152 -20.50 -19.01 -29.51
N ASP A 153 -19.40 -18.44 -29.01
CA ASP A 153 -18.40 -19.19 -28.23
C ASP A 153 -18.94 -19.58 -26.85
N VAL A 154 -19.75 -18.71 -26.23
CA VAL A 154 -20.40 -18.92 -24.94
C VAL A 154 -21.92 -18.92 -25.16
N ASP A 155 -22.47 -20.14 -25.27
CA ASP A 155 -23.90 -20.35 -25.48
C ASP A 155 -24.68 -20.49 -24.17
N LEU A 156 -25.38 -19.43 -23.80
CA LEU A 156 -26.17 -19.38 -22.57
C LEU A 156 -27.43 -20.26 -22.64
N THR A 157 -27.78 -20.87 -23.79
CA THR A 157 -28.87 -21.84 -23.85
C THR A 157 -28.59 -23.10 -23.03
N LEU A 158 -27.31 -23.41 -22.83
CA LEU A 158 -26.88 -24.58 -22.06
C LEU A 158 -27.10 -24.39 -20.55
N GLU A 159 -27.25 -23.15 -20.08
CA GLU A 159 -27.57 -22.82 -18.69
C GLU A 159 -29.07 -22.88 -18.38
N GLY A 160 -29.92 -22.91 -19.42
CA GLY A 160 -31.36 -22.96 -19.28
C GLY A 160 -32.12 -22.08 -20.28
N PRO A 161 -33.37 -21.70 -19.96
CA PRO A 161 -34.21 -21.01 -20.92
C PRO A 161 -33.69 -19.61 -21.30
N ALA A 162 -33.22 -19.48 -22.55
CA ALA A 162 -32.51 -18.30 -23.03
C ALA A 162 -33.35 -17.37 -23.93
N TRP A 163 -34.68 -17.45 -23.92
CA TRP A 163 -35.53 -16.64 -24.84
C TRP A 163 -35.37 -15.11 -24.65
N LYS A 164 -34.87 -14.67 -23.49
CA LYS A 164 -34.55 -13.26 -23.20
C LYS A 164 -33.14 -12.84 -23.63
N VAL A 165 -32.28 -13.80 -23.97
CA VAL A 165 -30.89 -13.59 -24.35
C VAL A 165 -30.81 -13.31 -25.85
N SER A 166 -30.08 -12.25 -26.21
CA SER A 166 -29.84 -11.93 -27.61
C SER A 166 -28.93 -12.97 -28.26
N ARG A 167 -29.08 -13.20 -29.57
CA ARG A 167 -28.18 -14.10 -30.33
C ARG A 167 -26.71 -13.71 -30.11
N ARG A 168 -26.42 -12.41 -30.12
CA ARG A 168 -25.17 -11.80 -29.66
C ARG A 168 -25.50 -10.84 -28.52
N GLN A 169 -25.26 -11.27 -27.28
CA GLN A 169 -25.58 -10.51 -26.08
C GLN A 169 -24.39 -9.63 -25.65
N GLY A 170 -23.17 -10.14 -25.79
CA GLY A 170 -21.97 -9.37 -25.54
C GLY A 170 -20.73 -10.04 -26.12
N THR A 171 -19.60 -9.36 -25.99
CA THR A 171 -18.30 -9.83 -26.46
C THR A 171 -17.25 -9.60 -25.37
N ILE A 172 -16.47 -10.63 -25.03
CA ILE A 172 -15.36 -10.54 -24.08
C ILE A 172 -14.06 -10.50 -24.86
N ARG A 173 -13.23 -9.48 -24.59
CA ARG A 173 -11.96 -9.26 -25.27
C ARG A 173 -10.81 -9.13 -24.27
N LEU A 174 -9.73 -9.87 -24.52
CA LEU A 174 -8.43 -9.72 -23.89
C LEU A 174 -7.61 -8.68 -24.66
N ARG A 175 -7.25 -7.60 -23.97
CA ARG A 175 -6.33 -6.59 -24.50
C ARG A 175 -4.87 -7.01 -24.33
N ASN A 176 -3.98 -6.36 -25.08
CA ASN A 176 -2.54 -6.62 -25.01
C ASN A 176 -1.91 -6.26 -23.65
N ASN A 177 -2.59 -5.44 -22.84
CA ASN A 177 -2.16 -5.12 -21.47
C ASN A 177 -2.58 -6.17 -20.44
N GLY A 178 -3.22 -7.27 -20.86
CA GLY A 178 -3.69 -8.34 -19.97
C GLY A 178 -5.11 -8.13 -19.41
N ASP A 179 -5.75 -7.00 -19.72
CA ASP A 179 -7.09 -6.70 -19.20
C ASP A 179 -8.20 -7.34 -20.04
N PHE A 180 -9.20 -7.88 -19.34
CA PHE A 180 -10.43 -8.37 -19.94
C PHE A 180 -11.51 -7.28 -19.93
N PHE A 181 -12.19 -7.11 -21.07
CA PHE A 181 -13.34 -6.20 -21.20
C PHE A 181 -14.55 -6.95 -21.73
N LEU A 182 -15.70 -6.72 -21.12
CA LEU A 182 -17.00 -7.13 -21.64
C LEU A 182 -17.68 -5.93 -22.30
N SER A 183 -18.07 -6.08 -23.56
CA SER A 183 -18.90 -5.14 -24.30
C SER A 183 -20.33 -5.66 -24.38
N SER A 184 -21.31 -4.85 -24.01
CA SER A 184 -22.73 -5.18 -24.12
C SER A 184 -23.25 -4.83 -25.52
N GLU A 185 -23.80 -5.80 -26.23
CA GLU A 185 -24.29 -5.63 -27.62
C GLU A 185 -25.76 -6.07 -27.77
N GLY A 186 -26.30 -6.75 -26.77
CA GLY A 186 -27.66 -7.26 -26.76
C GLY A 186 -28.72 -6.20 -26.51
N LYS A 187 -29.98 -6.60 -26.71
CA LYS A 187 -31.14 -5.73 -26.45
C LYS A 187 -31.35 -5.44 -24.96
N ARG A 188 -30.96 -6.38 -24.09
CA ARG A 188 -31.10 -6.26 -22.64
C ARG A 188 -29.76 -5.88 -22.01
N PRO A 189 -29.76 -5.09 -20.92
CA PRO A 189 -28.54 -4.83 -20.18
C PRO A 189 -27.97 -6.14 -19.62
N ILE A 190 -26.65 -6.19 -19.52
CA ILE A 190 -25.94 -7.20 -18.74
C ILE A 190 -25.57 -6.54 -17.41
N TYR A 191 -25.54 -7.30 -16.32
CA TYR A 191 -25.09 -6.82 -15.02
C TYR A 191 -23.71 -7.41 -14.74
N VAL A 192 -22.77 -6.55 -14.34
CA VAL A 192 -21.46 -6.97 -13.87
C VAL A 192 -21.26 -6.46 -12.47
N ASP A 193 -21.08 -7.36 -11.50
CA ASP A 193 -20.97 -7.02 -10.08
C ASP A 193 -22.12 -6.09 -9.62
N SER A 194 -23.36 -6.45 -9.99
CA SER A 194 -24.60 -5.69 -9.75
C SER A 194 -24.71 -4.34 -10.48
N ARG A 195 -23.79 -4.01 -11.40
CA ARG A 195 -23.83 -2.78 -12.19
C ARG A 195 -24.33 -3.03 -13.62
N PRO A 196 -25.40 -2.37 -14.08
CA PRO A 196 -25.90 -2.56 -15.43
C PRO A 196 -24.98 -1.91 -16.48
N ILE A 197 -24.67 -2.66 -17.53
CA ILE A 197 -24.02 -2.21 -18.76
C ILE A 197 -25.03 -2.24 -19.92
N LEU A 198 -25.39 -1.03 -20.38
CA LEU A 198 -26.27 -0.81 -21.54
C LEU A 198 -25.56 -1.15 -22.86
N ALA A 199 -26.35 -1.41 -23.90
CA ALA A 199 -25.84 -1.71 -25.24
C ALA A 199 -24.88 -0.60 -25.74
N GLY A 200 -23.76 -1.00 -26.33
CA GLY A 200 -22.69 -0.11 -26.79
C GLY A 200 -21.64 0.24 -25.73
N ASN A 201 -21.93 0.01 -24.45
CA ASN A 201 -20.99 0.26 -23.37
C ASN A 201 -20.14 -0.98 -23.06
N LYS A 202 -18.97 -0.73 -22.46
CA LYS A 202 -18.02 -1.76 -22.04
C LYS A 202 -17.55 -1.56 -20.61
N ILE A 203 -17.21 -2.64 -19.93
CA ILE A 203 -16.68 -2.63 -18.57
C ILE A 203 -15.46 -3.57 -18.48
N LYS A 204 -14.52 -3.23 -17.61
CA LYS A 204 -13.39 -4.10 -17.27
C LYS A 204 -13.89 -5.23 -16.36
N LEU A 205 -13.54 -6.47 -16.68
CA LEU A 205 -13.78 -7.63 -15.82
C LEU A 205 -12.57 -7.84 -14.93
N ASN A 206 -12.81 -8.02 -13.63
CA ASN A 206 -11.80 -8.43 -12.68
C ASN A 206 -11.88 -9.95 -12.44
N ASN A 207 -10.88 -10.51 -11.78
CA ASN A 207 -10.95 -11.90 -11.35
C ASN A 207 -12.18 -12.10 -10.45
N ASN A 208 -12.95 -13.16 -10.71
CA ASN A 208 -14.22 -13.47 -10.04
C ASN A 208 -15.34 -12.43 -10.20
N SER A 209 -15.29 -11.53 -11.18
CA SER A 209 -16.44 -10.69 -11.52
C SER A 209 -17.65 -11.55 -11.89
N ILE A 210 -18.82 -11.19 -11.37
CA ILE A 210 -20.09 -11.89 -11.61
C ILE A 210 -20.81 -11.23 -12.79
N ILE A 211 -21.28 -12.03 -13.75
CA ILE A 211 -22.00 -11.57 -14.96
C ILE A 211 -23.41 -12.15 -14.94
N GLU A 212 -24.44 -11.29 -14.98
CA GLU A 212 -25.87 -11.65 -14.90
C GLU A 212 -26.75 -10.99 -15.98
#